data_AF-A0A1Y5SWU0-F1
#
_entry.id   AF-A0A1Y5SWU0-F1
#
_cell.length_a   1.000
_cell.length_b   1.000
_cell.length_c   1.000
_cell.angle_alpha   90.00
_cell.angle_beta   90.00
_cell.angle_gamma   90.00
#
_symmetry.space_group_name_H-M   'P 1'
#
loop_
_entity.id
_entity.type
_entity.pdbx_description
1 polymer ?
#
loop_
_entity_poly.entity_id
_entity_poly.type
_entity_poly.pdbx_seq_one_letter_code
_entity_poly.pdbx_strand_id
1 'polypeptide(L)'
;MSVTVINNRRWRASYILADGTPAGAAWSSMRELAPADVARTGATHFIAVPRHPTPPPRGGQVQYAGQIYDVLAVERSPESADFRRVMVRRAAR
;
A
#
# COMPACT_ATOMS: atom_id res chain seq x y z
N MET A 1 -25.67 5.70 -11.40
CA MET A 1 -24.72 4.86 -12.16
C MET A 1 -23.77 4.19 -11.19
N SER A 2 -24.03 2.94 -10.81
CA SER A 2 -23.16 2.14 -9.96
C SER A 2 -22.00 1.63 -10.81
N VAL A 3 -20.85 2.31 -10.74
CA VAL A 3 -19.63 1.79 -11.35
C VAL A 3 -19.16 0.62 -10.48
N THR A 4 -19.69 -0.57 -10.75
CA THR A 4 -19.09 -1.82 -10.29
C THR A 4 -17.79 -1.97 -11.07
N VAL A 5 -16.72 -1.37 -10.56
CA VAL A 5 -15.36 -1.58 -11.05
C VAL A 5 -14.98 -3.03 -10.71
N ILE A 6 -15.38 -3.99 -11.55
CA ILE A 6 -14.75 -5.31 -11.62
C ILE A 6 -13.37 -5.07 -12.24
N ASN A 7 -12.45 -4.51 -11.46
CA ASN A 7 -11.03 -4.52 -11.76
C ASN A 7 -10.45 -5.74 -11.05
N ASN A 8 -10.25 -6.82 -11.80
CA ASN A 8 -9.77 -8.13 -11.33
C ASN A 8 -8.35 -8.11 -10.68
N ARG A 9 -7.79 -6.94 -10.36
CA ARG A 9 -6.48 -6.79 -9.70
C ARG A 9 -6.52 -6.02 -8.37
N ARG A 10 -7.71 -5.77 -7.82
CA ARG A 10 -7.83 -5.21 -6.47
C ARG A 10 -7.79 -6.34 -5.44
N TRP A 11 -6.91 -6.20 -4.45
CA TRP A 11 -6.87 -7.09 -3.29
C TRP A 11 -7.13 -6.29 -2.02
N ARG A 12 -7.61 -6.96 -0.96
CA ARG A 12 -7.62 -6.34 0.37
C ARG A 12 -6.18 -6.27 0.87
N ALA A 13 -5.71 -5.05 1.11
CA ALA A 13 -4.50 -4.79 1.86
C ALA A 13 -4.86 -4.79 3.34
N SER A 14 -4.27 -5.70 4.11
CA SER A 14 -4.36 -5.70 5.57
C SER A 14 -3.15 -5.03 6.17
N TYR A 15 -3.36 -4.17 7.15
CA TYR A 15 -2.33 -3.30 7.71
C TYR A 15 -1.94 -3.78 9.11
N ILE A 16 -0.64 -3.78 9.38
CA ILE A 16 -0.04 -4.18 10.65
C ILE A 16 0.87 -3.03 11.09
N LEU A 17 0.69 -2.54 12.32
CA LEU A 17 1.53 -1.51 12.91
C LEU A 17 2.92 -2.07 13.27
N ALA A 18 3.86 -1.19 13.59
CA ALA A 18 5.21 -1.60 13.97
C ALA A 18 5.26 -2.46 15.25
N ASP A 19 4.24 -2.36 16.12
CA ASP A 19 4.09 -3.17 17.33
C ASP A 19 3.36 -4.52 17.08
N GLY A 20 3.02 -4.84 15.83
CA GLY A 20 2.30 -6.05 15.44
C GLY A 20 0.77 -5.92 15.49
N THR A 21 0.22 -4.79 15.91
CA THR A 21 -1.23 -4.59 16.03
C THR A 21 -1.88 -4.45 14.64
N PRO A 22 -2.97 -5.18 14.35
CA PRO A 22 -3.74 -4.97 13.12
C PRO A 22 -4.41 -3.59 13.08
N ALA A 23 -4.16 -2.81 12.03
CA ALA A 23 -4.71 -1.47 11.82
C ALA A 23 -5.93 -1.43 10.87
N GLY A 24 -6.43 -2.59 10.46
CA GLY A 24 -7.59 -2.75 9.57
C GLY A 24 -7.20 -3.17 8.15
N ALA A 25 -8.17 -3.14 7.23
CA ALA A 25 -7.96 -3.57 5.85
C ALA A 25 -8.79 -2.75 4.84
N ALA A 26 -8.21 -2.46 3.67
CA ALA A 26 -8.88 -1.71 2.60
C ALA A 26 -8.67 -2.34 1.22
N TRP A 27 -9.67 -2.21 0.36
CA TRP A 27 -9.52 -2.54 -1.06
C TRP A 27 -8.51 -1.62 -1.71
N SER A 28 -7.49 -2.22 -2.30
CA SER A 28 -6.31 -1.50 -2.75
C SER A 28 -5.81 -2.02 -4.09
N SER A 29 -4.98 -1.24 -4.76
CA SER A 29 -4.30 -1.63 -6.00
C SER A 29 -2.81 -1.44 -5.83
N MET A 30 -2.01 -2.43 -6.22
CA MET A 30 -0.55 -2.35 -6.20
C MET A 30 0.01 -2.04 -7.58
N ARG A 31 1.08 -1.26 -7.63
CA ARG A 31 1.86 -0.98 -8.84
C ARG A 31 3.35 -1.01 -8.53
N GLU A 32 4.12 -1.50 -9.48
CA GLU A 32 5.59 -1.41 -9.47
C GLU A 32 6.02 0.05 -9.63
N LEU A 33 7.12 0.39 -8.98
CA LEU A 33 7.77 1.70 -9.12
C LEU A 33 8.76 1.69 -10.28
N ALA A 34 8.96 2.85 -10.90
CA ALA A 34 10.00 3.02 -11.90
C ALA A 34 11.40 2.86 -11.26
N PRO A 35 12.42 2.36 -11.99
CA PRO A 35 13.76 2.13 -11.42
C PRO A 35 14.37 3.34 -10.71
N ALA A 36 14.13 4.56 -11.21
CA ALA A 36 14.60 5.80 -10.58
C ALA A 36 13.97 6.03 -9.19
N ASP A 37 12.69 5.72 -9.03
CA ASP A 37 12.00 5.82 -7.73
C ASP A 37 12.41 4.71 -6.77
N VAL A 38 12.69 3.51 -7.29
CA VAL A 38 13.24 2.40 -6.49
C VAL A 38 14.60 2.80 -5.92
N ALA A 39 15.49 3.37 -6.73
CA ALA A 39 16.80 3.83 -6.28
C ALA A 39 16.72 4.94 -5.23
N ARG A 40 15.73 5.84 -5.35
CA ARG A 40 15.53 6.97 -4.42
C ARG A 40 14.93 6.55 -3.08
N THR A 41 13.97 5.62 -3.09
CA THR A 41 13.13 5.32 -1.91
C THR A 41 13.43 3.97 -1.27
N GLY A 42 14.06 3.05 -2.01
CA GLY A 42 14.22 1.65 -1.64
C GLY A 42 12.93 0.84 -1.69
N ALA A 43 11.79 1.45 -2.03
CA ALA A 43 10.54 0.75 -2.27
C ALA A 43 10.53 0.17 -3.67
N THR A 44 9.97 -1.03 -3.84
CA THR A 44 9.82 -1.65 -5.16
C THR A 44 8.42 -1.44 -5.74
N HIS A 45 7.44 -1.21 -4.88
CA HIS A 45 6.05 -1.02 -5.25
C HIS A 45 5.43 0.12 -4.45
N PHE A 46 4.29 0.60 -4.92
CA PHE A 46 3.34 1.32 -4.10
C PHE A 46 1.98 0.64 -4.10
N ILE A 47 1.29 0.73 -2.97
CA ILE A 47 -0.10 0.33 -2.82
C ILE A 47 -0.94 1.60 -2.73
N ALA A 48 -1.82 1.79 -3.70
CA ALA A 48 -2.82 2.84 -3.69
C ALA A 48 -3.97 2.42 -2.76
N VAL A 49 -4.13 3.18 -1.68
CA VAL A 49 -5.12 2.92 -0.62
C VAL A 49 -6.02 4.14 -0.46
N PRO A 50 -7.31 3.98 -0.15
CA PRO A 50 -8.15 5.10 0.24
C PRO A 50 -7.57 5.84 1.45
N ARG A 51 -7.81 7.15 1.55
CA ARG A 51 -7.35 7.99 2.67
C ARG A 51 -7.83 7.49 4.03
N HIS A 52 -9.00 6.83 4.05
CA HIS A 52 -9.61 6.22 5.22
C HIS A 52 -9.93 4.74 4.93
N PRO A 53 -9.51 3.79 5.79
CA PRO A 53 -8.79 3.98 7.05
C PRO A 53 -7.34 4.45 6.87
N THR A 54 -6.77 5.06 7.91
CA THR A 54 -5.40 5.57 7.91
C THR A 54 -4.42 4.40 7.67
N PRO A 55 -3.59 4.44 6.62
CA PRO A 55 -2.61 3.39 6.40
C PRO A 55 -1.56 3.35 7.52
N PRO A 56 -0.90 2.19 7.71
CA PRO A 56 0.11 2.02 8.74
C PRO A 56 1.28 2.97 8.46
N PRO A 57 1.85 3.58 9.51
CA PRO A 57 3.02 4.44 9.36
C PRO A 57 4.24 3.63 8.91
N ARG A 58 5.31 4.35 8.53
CA ARG A 58 6.62 3.75 8.25
C ARG A 58 7.04 2.80 9.37
N GLY A 59 7.59 1.64 9.00
CA GLY A 59 7.98 0.59 9.95
C GLY A 59 6.87 -0.42 10.27
N GLY A 60 5.62 -0.14 9.86
CA GLY A 60 4.58 -1.15 9.83
C GLY A 60 4.73 -2.10 8.63
N GLN A 61 3.79 -3.04 8.53
CA GLN A 61 3.72 -4.02 7.45
C GLN A 61 2.35 -4.01 6.77
N VAL A 62 2.34 -4.41 5.50
CA VAL A 62 1.11 -4.63 4.74
C VAL A 62 1.10 -6.05 4.22
N GLN A 63 0.04 -6.78 4.51
CA GLN A 63 -0.26 -8.03 3.84
C GLN A 63 -1.12 -7.74 2.60
N TYR A 64 -0.62 -8.10 1.43
CA TYR A 64 -1.30 -7.91 0.15
C TYR A 64 -1.15 -9.16 -0.71
N ALA A 65 -2.26 -9.71 -1.20
CA ALA A 65 -2.29 -10.93 -2.01
C ALA A 65 -1.49 -12.11 -1.40
N GLY A 66 -1.57 -12.30 -0.08
CA GLY A 66 -0.89 -13.38 0.64
C GLY A 66 0.62 -13.16 0.87
N GLN A 67 1.18 -12.03 0.45
CA GLN A 67 2.57 -11.64 0.71
C GLN A 67 2.64 -10.51 1.74
N ILE A 68 3.72 -10.47 2.50
CA ILE A 68 4.00 -9.42 3.49
C ILE A 68 5.03 -8.44 2.90
N TYR A 69 4.74 -7.16 3.07
CA TYR A 69 5.56 -6.06 2.61
C TYR A 69 5.85 -5.10 3.77
N ASP A 70 7.07 -4.58 3.84
CA ASP A 70 7.45 -3.54 4.79
C ASP A 70 7.05 -2.17 4.25
N VAL A 71 6.49 -1.32 5.12
CA VAL A 71 6.13 0.05 4.79
C VAL A 71 7.33 0.96 4.97
N LEU A 72 7.77 1.57 3.87
CA LEU A 72 8.90 2.49 3.87
C LEU A 72 8.46 3.94 3.94
N ALA A 73 7.34 4.29 3.31
CA ALA A 73 6.76 5.62 3.36
C ALA A 73 5.26 5.60 3.04
N VAL A 74 4.57 6.67 3.44
CA VAL A 74 3.18 6.93 3.04
C VAL A 74 3.11 8.35 2.50
N GLU A 75 2.72 8.47 1.24
CA GLU A 75 2.65 9.74 0.53
C GLU A 75 1.22 10.01 0.06
N ARG A 76 0.87 11.27 -0.20
CA ARG A 76 -0.39 11.59 -0.88
C ARG A 76 -0.31 11.15 -2.33
N SER A 77 -1.40 10.62 -2.89
CA SER A 77 -1.41 10.32 -4.31
C SER A 77 -1.43 11.64 -5.10
N PRO A 78 -0.52 11.84 -6.06
CA PRO A 78 -0.59 12.99 -6.96
C PRO A 78 -1.83 12.93 -7.87
N GLU A 79 -2.39 11.74 -8.12
CA GLU A 79 -3.57 11.58 -8.99
C GLU A 79 -4.91 11.85 -8.31
N SER A 80 -4.98 11.79 -6.98
CA SER A 80 -6.22 12.03 -6.24
C SER A 80 -5.97 12.26 -4.75
N ALA A 81 -6.63 13.27 -4.19
CA ALA A 81 -6.59 13.59 -2.76
C ALA A 81 -7.28 12.52 -1.87
N ASP A 82 -8.11 11.67 -2.47
CA ASP A 82 -8.84 10.60 -1.77
C ASP A 82 -7.98 9.35 -1.56
N PHE A 83 -6.78 9.31 -2.15
CA PHE A 83 -5.88 8.18 -2.08
C PHE A 83 -4.52 8.56 -1.49
N ARG A 84 -3.88 7.56 -0.89
CA ARG A 84 -2.48 7.60 -0.47
C ARG A 84 -1.72 6.50 -1.18
N ARG A 85 -0.44 6.73 -1.39
CA ARG A 85 0.51 5.74 -1.87
C ARG A 85 1.31 5.23 -0.69
N VAL A 86 1.13 3.96 -0.36
CA VAL A 86 1.96 3.27 0.64
C VAL A 86 3.12 2.65 -0.12
N MET A 87 4.30 3.22 0.07
CA MET A 87 5.53 2.78 -0.58
C MET A 87 6.07 1.57 0.18
N VAL A 88 6.24 0.46 -0.52
CA VAL A 88 6.53 -0.83 0.10
C VAL A 88 7.64 -1.58 -0.62
N ARG A 89 8.30 -2.46 0.14
CA ARG A 89 9.17 -3.50 -0.40
C ARG A 89 8.77 -4.84 0.19
N ARG A 90 9.08 -5.95 -0.49
CA ARG A 90 8.82 -7.28 0.05
C ARG A 90 9.65 -7.46 1.33
N ALA A 91 9.02 -7.96 2.40
CA ALA A 91 9.73 -8.26 3.63
C ALA A 91 10.76 -9.37 3.36
N ALA A 92 12.00 -9.18 3.81
CA ALA A 92 12.99 -10.25 3.82
C ALA A 92 12.53 -11.26 4.87
N ARG A 93 12.34 -12.52 4.45
CA ARG A 93 12.03 -13.63 5.36
C ARG A 93 13.19 -13.89 6.31
#